data_AF-A0A4Q3TGP8-F1
#
_entry.id   AF-A0A4Q3TGP8-F1
#
_cell.length_a   1.000
_cell.length_b   1.000
_cell.length_c   1.000
_cell.angle_alpha   90.00
_cell.angle_beta   90.00
_cell.angle_gamma   90.00
#
_symmetry.space_group_name_H-M   'P 1'
#
loop_
_entity.id
_entity.type
_entity.pdbx_description
1 polymer ?
#
loop_
_entity_poly.entity_id
_entity_poly.type
_entity_poly.pdbx_seq_one_letter_code
_entity_poly.pdbx_strand_id
1 'polypeptide(L)' 'MAIPQSFIQELLARADVVDIVGRYVQLKKGGANFMGLCPFHGEKSPSFSVSPSKQFYH' A
#
# COMPACT_ATOMS: atom_id res chain seq x y z
N MET A 1 -0.89 -22.54 17.84
CA MET A 1 -0.88 -22.94 16.41
C MET A 1 -0.30 -21.79 15.61
N ALA A 2 0.66 -22.08 14.73
CA ALA A 2 1.23 -21.08 13.82
C ALA A 2 0.52 -21.17 12.46
N ILE A 3 0.37 -20.03 11.78
CA ILE A 3 -0.16 -19.99 10.41
C ILE A 3 0.89 -20.61 9.47
N PRO A 4 0.53 -21.54 8.57
CA PRO A 4 1.49 -22.13 7.64
C PRO A 4 2.17 -21.09 6.76
N GLN A 5 3.48 -21.21 6.58
CA GLN A 5 4.24 -20.26 5.76
C GLN A 5 3.77 -20.23 4.30
N SER A 6 3.36 -21.36 3.75
CA SER A 6 2.78 -21.47 2.41
C SER A 6 1.54 -20.61 2.25
N PHE A 7 0.65 -20.63 3.25
CA PHE A 7 -0.56 -19.80 3.24
C PHE A 7 -0.23 -18.31 3.31
N ILE A 8 0.77 -17.92 4.11
CA ILE A 8 1.23 -16.52 4.16
C ILE A 8 1.72 -16.07 2.79
N GLN A 9 2.51 -16.89 2.09
CA GLN A 9 3.00 -16.57 0.75
C GLN A 9 1.86 -16.48 -0.27
N GLU A 10 0.90 -17.41 -0.23
CA GLU A 10 -0.30 -17.38 -1.07
C GLU A 10 -1.13 -16.11 -0.81
N LEU A 11 -1.29 -15.72 0.45
CA LEU A 11 -1.99 -14.48 0.82
C LEU A 11 -1.28 -13.24 0.28
N LEU A 12 0.04 -13.15 0.44
CA LEU A 12 0.82 -12.02 -0.08
C LEU A 12 0.77 -11.96 -1.60
N ALA A 13 0.76 -13.10 -2.31
CA ALA A 13 0.72 -13.15 -3.77
C ALA A 13 -0.60 -12.64 -4.39
N ARG A 14 -1.71 -12.72 -3.65
CA ARG A 14 -3.04 -12.24 -4.10
C ARG A 14 -3.43 -10.86 -3.55
N ALA A 15 -2.66 -10.34 -2.60
CA ALA A 15 -2.89 -9.03 -2.02
C ALA A 15 -2.26 -7.97 -2.93
N ASP A 16 -3.04 -6.96 -3.32
CA ASP A 16 -2.49 -5.75 -3.93
C ASP A 16 -2.44 -4.63 -2.87
N VAL A 17 -1.22 -4.14 -2.60
CA VAL A 17 -0.99 -3.04 -1.67
C VAL A 17 -1.77 -1.78 -2.05
N VAL A 18 -1.97 -1.50 -3.34
CA VAL A 18 -2.69 -0.31 -3.82
C VAL A 18 -4.16 -0.40 -3.42
N ASP A 19 -4.78 -1.57 -3.65
CA ASP A 19 -6.18 -1.82 -3.32
C ASP A 19 -6.42 -1.82 -1.81
N ILE A 20 -5.47 -2.35 -1.03
CA ILE A 20 -5.58 -2.39 0.44
C ILE A 20 -5.46 -0.98 1.01
N VAL A 21 -4.42 -0.24 0.62
CA VAL A 21 -4.21 1.14 1.10
C VAL A 21 -5.31 2.08 0.62
N GLY A 22 -5.77 1.93 -0.62
CA GLY A 22 -6.79 2.79 -1.25
C GLY A 22 -8.13 2.80 -0.51
N ARG A 23 -8.39 1.81 0.36
CA ARG A 23 -9.56 1.79 1.27
C ARG A 23 -9.47 2.83 2.39
N TYR A 24 -8.27 3.30 2.71
CA TYR A 24 -7.98 4.20 3.83
C TYR A 24 -7.44 5.55 3.39
N VAL A 25 -6.64 5.57 2.31
CA VAL A 25 -5.99 6.78 1.79
C VAL A 25 -6.49 7.04 0.38
N GLN A 26 -6.94 8.27 0.11
CA GLN A 26 -7.26 8.66 -1.27
C GLN A 26 -5.96 8.78 -2.08
N LEU A 27 -5.72 7.79 -2.93
CA LEU A 27 -4.55 7.71 -3.78
C LEU A 27 -4.81 8.31 -5.17
N LYS A 28 -3.82 9.03 -5.71
CA LYS A 28 -3.79 9.52 -7.09
C LYS A 28 -2.53 9.02 -7.79
N LYS A 29 -2.64 8.62 -9.05
CA LYS A 29 -1.48 8.16 -9.83
C LYS A 29 -0.48 9.32 -10.03
N GLY A 30 0.77 9.12 -9.65
CA GLY A 30 1.87 10.07 -9.76
C GLY A 30 3.11 9.38 -10.34
N GLY A 31 3.22 9.36 -11.66
CA GLY A 31 4.27 8.60 -12.35
C GLY A 31 4.08 7.09 -12.22
N ALA A 32 5.13 6.40 -11.75
CA ALA A 32 5.11 4.95 -11.53
C ALA A 32 4.43 4.52 -10.21
N ASN A 33 4.20 5.47 -9.29
CA ASN A 33 3.61 5.22 -7.98
C ASN A 33 2.24 5.88 -7.85
N PHE A 34 1.57 5.60 -6.74
CA PHE A 34 0.38 6.30 -6.27
C PHE A 34 0.74 7.17 -5.08
N MET A 35 0.15 8.36 -4.99
CA MET A 35 0.46 9.38 -3.99
C MET A 35 -0.80 9.80 -3.25
N GLY A 36 -0.69 10.05 -1.96
CA GLY A 36 -1.78 10.53 -1.10
C GLY A 36 -1.28 11.34 0.09
N LEU A 37 -2.20 11.89 0.87
CA LEU A 37 -1.88 12.47 2.18
C LEU A 37 -1.50 11.35 3.14
N CYS A 38 -0.46 11.56 3.94
CA CYS A 38 -0.04 10.57 4.92
C CYS A 38 -1.09 10.42 6.02
N PRO A 39 -1.58 9.22 6.31
CA PRO A 39 -2.53 9.00 7.40
C PRO A 39 -1.87 9.07 8.79
N PHE A 40 -0.54 9.09 8.85
CA PHE A 40 0.24 9.08 10.10
C PHE A 40 0.70 10.48 10.53
N HIS A 41 0.73 11.46 9.62
CA HIS A 41 1.17 12.82 9.88
C HIS A 41 0.15 13.83 9.35
N GLY A 42 -0.20 14.84 10.15
CA GLY A 42 -1.23 15.86 9.82
C GLY A 42 -0.76 16.94 8.84
N GLU A 43 -0.07 16.55 7.77
CA GLU A 43 0.45 17.48 6.76
C GLU A 43 -0.58 17.78 5.65
N LYS A 44 -0.35 18.88 4.93
CA LYS A 44 -1.25 19.34 3.85
C LYS A 44 -0.76 18.93 2.45
N SER A 45 0.49 18.51 2.34
CA SER A 45 1.12 18.05 1.10
C SER A 45 1.05 16.52 0.98
N PRO A 46 0.76 15.97 -0.21
CA PRO A 46 0.90 14.53 -0.43
C PRO A 46 2.35 14.09 -0.24
N SER A 47 2.55 13.13 0.65
CA SER A 47 3.87 12.60 1.04
C SER A 47 3.89 11.07 1.10
N PHE A 48 2.71 10.44 1.06
CA PHE A 48 2.56 9.00 1.17
C PHE A 48 2.52 8.35 -0.20
N SER A 49 3.52 7.51 -0.49
CA SER A 49 3.76 6.88 -1.78
C SER A 49 3.54 5.37 -1.71
N VAL A 50 2.74 4.84 -2.63
CA VAL A 50 2.52 3.40 -2.80
C VAL A 50 3.10 2.96 -4.13
N SER A 51 3.97 1.95 -4.09
CA SER A 51 4.60 1.37 -5.27
C SER A 51 3.92 0.05 -5.63
N PRO A 52 3.16 -0.02 -6.75
CA PRO A 52 2.50 -1.25 -7.18
C PRO A 52 3.52 -2.34 -7.54
N SER A 53 4.64 -1.97 -8.16
CA SER A 53 5.66 -2.92 -8.59
C SER A 53 6.44 -3.52 -7.42
N LYS A 54 6.65 -2.76 -6.35
CA LYS A 54 7.35 -3.22 -5.15
C LYS A 54 6.42 -3.80 -4.08
N GLN A 55 5.10 -3.68 -4.25
CA GLN A 55 4.10 -4.05 -3.25
C GLN A 55 4.40 -3.45 -1.87
N PHE A 56 4.71 -2.14 -1.85
CA PHE A 56 5.24 -1.42 -0.68
C PHE A 56 4.70 0.02 -0.61
N TYR A 57 4.66 0.60 0.60
CA TYR A 57 4.35 2.02 0.82
C TYR A 57 5.43 2.72 1.64
N HIS A 58 5.56 4.04 1.47
CA HIS A 58 6.42 4.93 2.24
C HIS A 58 5.68 6.23 2.55
#